data_AF-A0A7G3AA02-F1
#
_entry.id   AF-A0A7G3AA02-F1
#
_cell.length_a   1.000
_cell.length_b   1.000
_cell.length_c   1.000
_cell.angle_alpha   90.00
_cell.angle_beta   90.00
_cell.angle_gamma   90.00
#
_symmetry.space_group_name_H-M   'P 1'
#
loop_
_entity.id
_entity.type
_entity.pdbx_description
1 polymer ?
#
loop_
_entity_poly.entity_id
_entity_poly.type
_entity_poly.pdbx_seq_one_letter_code
_entity_poly.pdbx_strand_id
1 'polypeptide(L)'
;FSCVFRNFASVKHPIGAQNLVESIAATDDGSTFVAWHPKTQFPYEFSKPIPPPVVRDNSSLLKDNAINTAMQAFKGKHAEVAREELMRITHTTKHRWFPRARDKKAKKDTPMDRPYL
;
A
#
# COMPACT_ATOMS: atom_id res chain seq x y z
N PHE A 1 41.70 -28.61 -0.05
CA PHE A 1 41.23 -27.40 -0.74
C PHE A 1 40.81 -26.37 0.29
N SER A 2 41.74 -25.52 0.72
CA SER A 2 41.47 -24.43 1.67
C SER A 2 41.05 -23.19 0.90
N CYS A 3 39.75 -22.91 0.83
CA CYS A 3 39.24 -21.68 0.23
C CYS A 3 39.41 -20.54 1.25
N VAL A 4 40.19 -19.50 0.90
CA VAL A 4 40.38 -18.32 1.74
C VAL A 4 39.17 -17.40 1.54
N PHE A 5 38.14 -17.55 2.38
CA PHE A 5 37.00 -16.63 2.39
C PHE A 5 37.43 -15.25 2.90
N ARG A 6 37.68 -14.31 1.98
CA ARG A 6 37.75 -12.89 2.32
C ARG A 6 36.33 -12.34 2.41
N ASN A 7 35.77 -12.39 3.61
CA ASN A 7 34.47 -11.76 3.90
C ASN A 7 34.63 -10.24 3.94
N PHE A 8 34.06 -9.55 2.96
CA PHE A 8 33.89 -8.11 3.03
C PHE A 8 32.58 -7.84 3.78
N ALA A 9 32.68 -7.27 4.99
CA ALA A 9 31.50 -6.86 5.74
C ALA A 9 30.74 -5.80 4.94
N SER A 10 29.47 -6.07 4.64
CA SER A 10 28.58 -5.11 4.00
C SER A 10 28.46 -3.87 4.91
N VAL A 11 28.81 -2.70 4.37
CA VAL A 11 28.71 -1.41 5.07
C VAL A 11 27.26 -1.25 5.52
N LYS A 12 27.03 -1.07 6.83
CA LYS A 12 25.69 -0.79 7.37
C LYS A 12 25.15 0.45 6.64
N HIS A 13 24.05 0.30 5.90
CA HIS A 13 23.40 1.44 5.26
C HIS A 13 22.97 2.46 6.33
N PRO A 14 22.92 3.76 5.99
CA PRO A 14 22.38 4.77 6.90
C PRO A 14 20.95 4.41 7.35
N ILE A 15 20.63 4.84 8.57
CA ILE A 15 19.45 4.46 9.34
C ILE A 15 18.17 4.52 8.49
N GLY A 16 17.48 3.38 8.38
CA GLY A 16 16.14 3.28 7.76
C GLY A 16 16.09 2.55 6.41
N ALA A 17 17.22 2.28 5.76
CA ALA A 17 17.25 1.43 4.57
C ALA A 17 17.27 -0.06 4.94
N GLN A 18 16.50 -0.88 4.22
CA GLN A 18 16.62 -2.33 4.32
C GLN A 18 17.99 -2.74 3.79
N ASN A 19 18.78 -3.46 4.60
CA ASN A 19 20.03 -4.04 4.11
C ASN A 19 19.68 -5.24 3.22
N LEU A 20 19.70 -5.01 1.90
CA LEU A 20 19.39 -6.06 0.92
C LEU A 20 20.54 -7.06 0.76
N VAL A 21 21.77 -6.77 1.21
CA VAL A 21 22.93 -7.66 1.09
C VAL A 21 23.63 -7.76 2.43
N GLU A 22 23.71 -8.98 2.96
CA GLU A 22 24.29 -9.28 4.28
C GLU A 22 25.80 -9.49 4.18
N SER A 23 26.25 -10.28 3.21
CA SER A 23 27.67 -10.53 2.97
C SER A 23 28.00 -10.64 1.50
N ILE A 24 29.19 -10.16 1.14
CA ILE A 24 29.76 -10.29 -0.19
C ILE A 24 31.06 -11.10 -0.05
N ALA A 25 31.16 -12.18 -0.81
CA ALA A 25 32.35 -13.02 -0.89
C ALA A 25 32.95 -12.92 -2.29
N ALA A 26 34.27 -12.86 -2.37
CA ALA A 26 35.00 -13.05 -3.62
C ALA A 26 35.38 -14.53 -3.78
N THR A 27 35.35 -15.04 -5.01
CA THR A 27 35.88 -16.37 -5.35
C THR A 27 37.42 -16.34 -5.27
N ASP A 28 38.07 -17.49 -5.05
CA ASP A 28 39.54 -17.60 -4.95
C ASP A 28 40.27 -17.00 -6.17
N ASP A 29 39.67 -17.17 -7.35
CA ASP A 29 40.19 -16.62 -8.62
C ASP A 29 39.98 -15.10 -8.78
N GLY A 30 39.27 -14.44 -7.85
CA GLY A 30 38.96 -13.00 -7.89
C GLY A 30 38.06 -12.55 -9.05
N SER A 31 37.61 -13.46 -9.90
CA SER A 31 36.85 -13.19 -11.13
C SER A 31 35.38 -12.88 -10.88
N THR A 32 34.81 -13.39 -9.78
CA THR A 32 33.37 -13.34 -9.49
C THR A 32 33.13 -12.96 -8.04
N PHE A 33 32.19 -12.03 -7.84
CA PHE A 33 31.64 -11.67 -6.53
C PHE A 33 30.30 -12.34 -6.31
N VAL A 34 30.13 -12.96 -5.15
CA VAL A 34 28.89 -13.63 -4.72
C VAL A 34 28.25 -12.80 -3.61
N ALA A 35 26.99 -12.42 -3.79
CA ALA A 35 26.22 -11.69 -2.79
C ALA A 35 25.22 -12.63 -2.10
N TRP A 36 25.29 -12.69 -0.77
CA TRP A 36 24.32 -13.40 0.06
C TRP A 36 23.26 -12.43 0.57
N HIS A 37 22.00 -12.69 0.20
CA HIS A 37 20.86 -11.83 0.53
C HIS A 37 19.63 -12.62 0.98
N PRO A 38 19.63 -13.19 2.21
CA PRO A 38 18.45 -13.83 2.74
C PRO A 38 17.34 -12.79 2.97
N LYS A 39 16.09 -13.18 2.71
CA LYS A 39 14.94 -12.33 2.99
C LYS A 39 14.76 -12.20 4.51
N THR A 40 14.87 -10.98 5.02
CA THR A 40 14.60 -10.69 6.43
C THR A 40 13.11 -10.85 6.72
N GLN A 41 12.79 -11.55 7.81
CA GLN A 41 11.40 -11.67 8.30
C GLN A 41 11.07 -10.47 9.18
N PHE A 42 9.83 -10.01 9.13
CA PHE A 42 9.37 -8.95 10.03
C PHE A 42 9.22 -9.51 11.46
N PRO A 43 9.87 -8.92 12.47
CA PRO A 43 9.81 -9.41 13.85
C PRO A 43 8.41 -9.22 14.45
N TYR A 44 7.94 -10.22 15.18
CA TYR A 44 6.60 -10.23 15.76
C TYR A 44 6.37 -9.10 16.77
N GLU A 45 7.41 -8.72 17.52
CA GLU A 45 7.36 -7.67 18.55
C GLU A 45 6.96 -6.29 18.00
N PHE A 46 7.19 -6.03 16.71
CA PHE A 46 6.84 -4.77 16.05
C PHE A 46 5.49 -4.86 15.31
N SER A 47 4.79 -5.99 15.39
CA SER A 47 3.45 -6.16 14.85
C SER A 47 2.39 -5.73 15.86
N LYS A 48 1.25 -5.24 15.37
CA LYS A 48 0.07 -4.97 16.19
C LYS A 48 -0.97 -6.07 15.96
N PRO A 49 -1.70 -6.51 17.00
CA PRO A 49 -2.79 -7.45 16.81
C PRO A 49 -3.86 -6.84 15.89
N ILE A 50 -4.47 -7.69 15.07
CA ILE A 50 -5.59 -7.29 14.22
C ILE A 50 -6.78 -6.97 15.14
N PRO A 51 -7.41 -5.79 15.01
CA PRO A 51 -8.56 -5.46 15.84
C PRO A 51 -9.72 -6.44 15.56
N PRO A 52 -10.50 -6.83 16.59
CA PRO A 52 -11.65 -7.69 16.37
C PRO A 52 -12.66 -7.03 15.42
N PRO A 53 -13.41 -7.81 14.63
CA PRO A 53 -14.43 -7.27 13.77
C PRO A 53 -15.47 -6.55 14.63
N VAL A 54 -15.76 -5.29 14.29
CA VAL A 54 -16.84 -4.54 14.92
C VAL A 54 -18.16 -5.15 14.43
N VAL A 55 -18.75 -6.04 15.23
CA VAL A 55 -20.11 -6.53 14.97
C VAL A 55 -21.04 -5.34 15.12
N ARG A 56 -21.65 -4.91 14.02
CA ARG A 56 -22.72 -3.93 14.09
C ARG A 56 -23.95 -4.67 14.60
N ASP A 57 -24.37 -4.35 15.82
CA ASP A 57 -25.60 -4.87 16.40
C ASP A 57 -26.82 -4.35 15.63
N ASN A 58 -27.14 -5.00 14.52
CA ASN A 58 -28.37 -4.81 13.76
C ASN A 58 -29.53 -5.61 14.37
N SER A 59 -29.50 -5.88 15.68
CA SER A 59 -30.40 -6.83 16.33
C SER A 59 -31.83 -6.31 16.56
N SER A 60 -32.08 -5.02 16.32
CA SER A 60 -33.41 -4.42 16.49
C SER A 60 -33.91 -3.78 15.20
N LEU A 61 -35.06 -4.26 14.72
CA LEU A 61 -35.75 -3.80 13.50
C LEU A 61 -35.94 -2.26 13.44
N LEU A 62 -36.09 -1.60 14.59
CA LEU A 62 -36.23 -0.14 14.67
C LEU A 62 -34.93 0.60 14.33
N LYS A 63 -33.76 0.05 14.69
CA LYS A 63 -32.45 0.64 14.36
C LYS A 63 -32.13 0.46 12.89
N ASP A 64 -32.50 -0.68 12.31
CA ASP A 64 -32.27 -0.95 10.88
C ASP A 64 -33.05 0.03 9.99
N ASN A 65 -34.30 0.32 10.35
CA ASN A 65 -35.10 1.33 9.66
C ASN A 65 -34.43 2.71 9.72
N ALA A 66 -33.95 3.13 10.90
CA ALA A 66 -33.25 4.40 11.05
C ALA A 66 -31.95 4.48 10.21
N ILE A 67 -31.15 3.40 10.17
CA ILE A 67 -29.94 3.31 9.35
C ILE A 67 -30.28 3.35 7.86
N ASN A 68 -31.30 2.60 7.43
CA ASN A 68 -31.75 2.56 6.04
C ASN A 68 -32.30 3.92 5.59
N THR A 69 -33.10 4.59 6.43
CA THR A 69 -33.61 5.94 6.15
C THR A 69 -32.47 6.95 6.08
N ALA A 70 -31.48 6.86 6.98
CA ALA A 70 -30.28 7.69 6.90
C ALA A 70 -29.55 7.43 5.59
N MET A 71 -29.25 6.16 5.25
CA MET A 71 -28.61 5.73 3.98
C MET A 71 -29.36 6.23 2.74
N GLN A 72 -30.69 6.26 2.78
CA GLN A 72 -31.49 6.83 1.70
C GLN A 72 -31.35 8.35 1.62
N ALA A 73 -31.32 9.06 2.75
CA ALA A 73 -31.04 10.49 2.79
C ALA A 73 -29.63 10.84 2.25
N PHE A 74 -28.65 9.93 2.41
CA PHE A 74 -27.31 10.08 1.83
C PHE A 74 -27.32 10.03 0.28
N LYS A 75 -28.33 9.41 -0.36
CA LYS A 75 -28.41 9.32 -1.84
C LYS A 75 -28.82 10.62 -2.52
N GLY A 76 -29.53 11.51 -1.81
CA GLY A 76 -30.04 12.78 -2.33
C GLY A 76 -29.19 14.01 -2.00
N LYS A 77 -27.94 13.83 -1.57
CA LYS A 77 -27.11 14.95 -1.12
C LYS A 77 -26.83 15.95 -2.23
N HIS A 78 -26.80 17.24 -1.85
CA HIS A 78 -26.34 18.31 -2.73
C HIS A 78 -24.89 18.06 -3.16
N ALA A 79 -24.58 18.36 -4.43
CA ALA A 79 -23.26 18.09 -5.02
C ALA A 79 -22.11 18.76 -4.25
N GLU A 80 -22.37 19.90 -3.61
CA GLU A 80 -21.38 20.59 -2.79
C GLU A 80 -21.01 19.83 -1.52
N VAL A 81 -22.02 19.31 -0.80
CA VAL A 81 -21.81 18.51 0.43
C VAL A 81 -21.09 17.21 0.11
N ALA A 82 -21.51 16.53 -0.96
CA ALA A 82 -20.85 15.31 -1.41
C ALA A 82 -19.36 15.56 -1.71
N ARG A 83 -19.04 16.70 -2.34
CA ARG A 83 -17.66 17.08 -2.64
C ARG A 83 -16.84 17.37 -1.39
N GLU A 84 -17.39 18.05 -0.40
CA GLU A 84 -16.69 18.32 0.87
C GLU A 84 -16.36 17.03 1.62
N GLU A 85 -17.30 16.07 1.62
CA GLU A 85 -17.09 14.75 2.21
C GLU A 85 -15.99 13.99 1.46
N LEU A 86 -16.04 13.97 0.14
CA LEU A 86 -15.01 13.34 -0.69
C LEU A 86 -13.63 13.97 -0.46
N MET A 87 -13.59 15.31 -0.34
CA MET A 87 -12.38 16.06 -0.02
C MET A 87 -11.80 15.62 1.34
N ARG A 88 -12.65 15.49 2.36
CA ARG A 88 -12.25 15.11 3.72
C ARG A 88 -11.79 13.65 3.83
N ILE A 89 -12.46 12.72 3.14
CA ILE A 89 -12.12 11.29 3.17
C ILE A 89 -10.82 11.01 2.41
N THR A 90 -10.64 11.63 1.25
CA THR A 90 -9.49 11.37 0.39
C THR A 90 -8.31 12.30 0.64
N HIS A 91 -8.47 13.28 1.54
CA HIS A 91 -7.49 14.35 1.77
C HIS A 91 -7.03 15.05 0.48
N THR A 92 -7.95 15.25 -0.46
CA THR A 92 -7.69 15.92 -1.74
C THR A 92 -8.23 17.35 -1.73
N THR A 93 -8.08 18.09 -2.84
CA THR A 93 -8.68 19.42 -2.99
C THR A 93 -10.02 19.37 -3.69
N LYS A 94 -10.89 20.35 -3.42
CA LYS A 94 -12.24 20.44 -4.01
C LYS A 94 -12.28 20.50 -5.55
N HIS A 95 -11.22 20.99 -6.19
CA HIS A 95 -11.17 21.18 -7.64
C HIS A 95 -11.06 19.88 -8.44
N ARG A 96 -10.67 18.78 -7.79
CA ARG A 96 -10.62 17.45 -8.41
C ARG A 96 -12.01 16.88 -8.69
N TRP A 97 -12.99 17.29 -7.90
CA TRP A 97 -14.35 16.74 -7.87
C TRP A 97 -15.35 17.58 -8.67
N PHE A 98 -14.91 18.66 -9.31
CA PHE A 98 -15.73 19.35 -10.31
C PHE A 98 -15.66 18.62 -11.65
N PRO A 99 -16.78 18.49 -12.38
CA PRO A 99 -16.77 17.86 -13.68
C PRO A 99 -15.87 18.65 -14.65
N ARG A 100 -14.95 17.96 -15.31
CA ARG A 100 -14.08 18.53 -16.34
C ARG A 100 -14.61 18.20 -17.73
N ALA A 101 -14.74 19.21 -18.60
CA ALA A 101 -15.24 19.02 -19.96
C ALA A 101 -14.32 18.13 -20.83
N ARG A 102 -13.01 18.13 -20.55
CA ARG A 102 -11.97 17.40 -21.30
C ARG A 102 -11.93 15.90 -20.98
N ASP A 103 -12.30 15.52 -19.76
CA ASP A 103 -12.15 14.15 -19.24
C ASP A 103 -13.38 13.27 -19.51
N LYS A 104 -14.31 13.70 -20.38
CA LYS A 104 -15.48 12.93 -20.81
C LYS A 104 -15.14 11.58 -21.44
N LYS A 105 -13.87 11.34 -21.78
CA LYS A 105 -13.38 10.06 -22.30
C LYS A 105 -11.91 9.92 -21.92
N ALA A 106 -11.61 9.08 -20.94
CA ALA A 106 -10.26 8.52 -20.83
C ALA A 106 -9.90 7.90 -22.19
N LYS A 107 -8.65 8.04 -22.63
CA LYS A 107 -8.18 7.43 -23.88
C LYS A 107 -8.38 5.93 -23.76
N LYS A 108 -9.38 5.39 -24.47
CA LYS A 108 -9.72 3.96 -24.46
C LYS A 108 -8.55 3.11 -24.94
N ASP A 109 -7.69 3.70 -25.75
CA ASP A 109 -6.62 3.02 -26.46
C ASP A 109 -5.27 3.15 -25.73
N THR A 110 -5.27 3.27 -24.40
CA THR A 110 -4.01 3.23 -23.64
C THR A 110 -3.63 1.76 -23.47
N PRO A 111 -2.60 1.24 -24.17
CA PRO A 111 -2.23 -0.16 -24.05
C PRO A 111 -1.72 -0.43 -22.63
N MET A 112 -2.08 -1.58 -22.09
CA MET A 112 -1.55 -2.06 -20.81
C MET A 112 -0.09 -2.47 -21.01
N ASP A 113 0.82 -1.92 -20.20
CA ASP A 113 2.27 -2.16 -20.29
C ASP A 113 2.67 -3.63 -20.09
N ARG A 114 1.83 -4.40 -19.36
CA ARG A 114 2.04 -5.83 -19.08
C ARG A 114 0.79 -6.63 -19.47
N PRO A 115 0.63 -7.03 -20.74
CA PRO A 115 -0.59 -7.70 -21.20
C PRO A 115 -0.72 -9.17 -20.78
N TYR A 116 0.33 -9.78 -20.20
CA TYR A 116 0.40 -11.21 -19.87
C TYR A 116 0.78 -11.52 -18.40
N LEU A 117 0.62 -10.56 -17.49
CA LEU A 117 0.79 -10.78 -16.05
C LEU A 117 -0.57 -10.85 -15.33
#